data_AF-A0A7Y6M360-F1
#
_entry.id   AF-A0A7Y6M360-F1
#
_cell.length_a   1.000
_cell.length_b   1.000
_cell.length_c   1.000
_cell.angle_alpha   90.00
_cell.angle_beta   90.00
_cell.angle_gamma   90.00
#
_symmetry.space_group_name_H-M   'P 1'
#
loop_
_entity.id
_entity.type
_entity.pdbx_description
1 polymer ?
#
loop_
_entity_poly.entity_id
_entity_poly.type
_entity_poly.pdbx_seq_one_letter_code
_entity_poly.pdbx_strand_id
1 'polypeptide(L)'
;MHDWSRGAACQAMDPELFFPISTEGPGREQVEQAKAVCRGCPVRQPCLDYAIDTRQLNGVWGGTDPEQRRSLIPTVARRRETVPAPPLPGDR
;
A
#
# COMPACT_ATOMS: atom_id res chain seq x y z
N MET A 1 1.34 -2.65 16.79
CA MET A 1 2.12 -2.58 15.50
C MET A 1 1.76 -3.76 14.60
N HIS A 2 1.35 -3.53 13.34
CA HIS A 2 0.90 -4.58 12.40
C HIS A 2 2.03 -5.60 12.10
N ASP A 3 1.92 -6.83 12.60
CA ASP A 3 2.99 -7.84 12.51
C ASP A 3 3.43 -8.16 11.07
N TRP A 4 2.48 -8.13 10.13
CA TRP A 4 2.76 -8.35 8.71
C TRP A 4 3.71 -7.31 8.12
N SER A 5 3.76 -6.07 8.62
CA SER A 5 4.63 -5.06 8.02
C SER A 5 6.11 -5.37 8.21
N ARG A 6 6.47 -6.15 9.25
CA ARG A 6 7.85 -6.59 9.56
C ARG A 6 8.45 -7.49 8.48
N GLY A 7 7.60 -8.20 7.74
CA GLY A 7 8.01 -9.01 6.59
C GLY A 7 8.07 -8.24 5.28
N ALA A 8 7.82 -6.93 5.29
CA ALA A 8 7.76 -6.15 4.06
C ALA A 8 9.16 -5.91 3.49
N ALA A 9 9.36 -6.32 2.23
CA ALA A 9 10.60 -6.12 1.50
C ALA A 9 11.01 -4.64 1.39
N CYS A 10 10.04 -3.72 1.44
CA CYS A 10 10.29 -2.28 1.41
C CYS A 10 11.03 -1.75 2.65
N GLN A 11 11.06 -2.48 3.78
CA GLN A 11 11.80 -2.05 4.96
C GLN A 11 13.33 -2.02 4.76
N ALA A 12 13.84 -2.84 3.84
CA ALA A 12 15.26 -2.88 3.50
C ALA A 12 15.66 -1.86 2.43
N MET A 13 14.74 -0.95 2.06
CA MET A 13 14.89 -0.03 0.95
C MET A 13 14.61 1.41 1.39
N ASP A 14 15.00 2.36 0.54
CA ASP A 14 14.74 3.77 0.77
C ASP A 14 13.22 4.05 0.79
N PRO A 15 12.67 4.62 1.88
CA PRO A 15 11.27 5.04 1.93
C PRO A 15 10.88 6.01 0.81
N GLU A 16 11.78 6.90 0.37
CA GLU A 16 11.49 7.89 -0.68
C GLU A 16 11.12 7.23 -2.01
N LEU A 17 11.62 6.01 -2.27
CA LEU A 17 11.25 5.20 -3.44
C LEU A 17 9.75 4.90 -3.49
N PHE A 18 9.12 4.73 -2.35
CA PHE A 18 7.70 4.37 -2.26
C PHE A 18 6.78 5.59 -2.18
N PHE A 19 7.33 6.81 -2.04
CA PHE A 19 6.57 8.06 -1.96
C PHE A 19 7.03 9.06 -3.04
N PRO A 20 6.79 8.77 -4.33
CA PRO A 20 7.17 9.66 -5.42
C PRO A 20 6.41 10.97 -5.37
N ILE A 21 7.08 12.07 -5.74
CA ILE A 21 6.50 13.43 -5.83
C ILE A 21 5.43 13.48 -6.93
N SER A 22 5.55 12.66 -7.97
CA SER A 22 4.57 12.54 -9.05
C SER A 22 4.58 11.12 -9.63
N THR A 23 3.44 10.63 -10.10
CA THR A 23 3.33 9.33 -10.80
C THR A 23 3.67 9.43 -12.29
N GLU A 24 3.89 10.65 -12.78
CA GLU A 24 4.22 10.97 -14.17
C GLU A 24 5.67 11.46 -14.33
N GLY A 25 6.16 11.49 -15.57
CA GLY A 25 7.50 11.98 -15.88
C GLY A 25 8.60 11.18 -15.14
N PRO A 26 9.60 11.83 -14.54
CA PRO A 26 10.68 11.17 -13.81
C PRO A 26 10.20 10.27 -12.66
N GLY A 27 9.05 10.59 -12.05
CA GLY A 27 8.51 9.80 -10.95
C GLY A 27 7.88 8.48 -11.41
N ARG A 28 7.61 8.30 -12.71
CA ARG A 28 7.13 7.03 -13.26
C ARG A 28 8.16 5.91 -13.10
N GLU A 29 9.44 6.19 -13.33
CA GLU A 29 10.50 5.20 -13.10
C GLU A 29 10.60 4.81 -11.63
N GLN A 30 10.45 5.78 -10.72
CA GLN A 30 10.42 5.55 -9.29
C GLN A 30 9.24 4.64 -8.88
N VAL A 31 8.05 4.88 -9.43
CA VAL A 31 6.86 4.03 -9.24
C VAL A 31 7.12 2.60 -9.73
N GLU A 32 7.70 2.43 -10.92
CA GLU A 32 7.97 1.11 -11.48
C GLU A 32 9.03 0.33 -10.69
N GLN A 33 10.05 1.03 -10.19
CA GLN A 33 11.03 0.46 -9.26
C GLN A 33 10.36 0.01 -7.96
N ALA A 34 9.53 0.86 -7.33
CA ALA A 34 8.78 0.48 -6.12
C ALA A 34 7.86 -0.73 -6.37
N LYS A 35 7.13 -0.74 -7.49
CA LYS A 35 6.30 -1.88 -7.90
C LYS A 35 7.13 -3.15 -8.09
N ALA A 36 8.35 -3.05 -8.61
CA ALA A 36 9.25 -4.20 -8.76
C ALA A 36 9.57 -4.86 -7.43
N VAL A 37 9.80 -4.07 -6.39
CA VAL A 37 10.01 -4.55 -5.02
C VAL A 37 8.76 -5.25 -4.51
N CYS A 38 7.59 -4.62 -4.71
CA CYS A 38 6.32 -5.20 -4.28
C CYS A 38 6.03 -6.57 -4.93
N ARG A 39 6.51 -6.84 -6.15
CA ARG A 39 6.27 -8.13 -6.85
C ARG A 39 6.85 -9.32 -6.09
N GLY A 40 7.99 -9.16 -5.40
CA GLY A 40 8.63 -10.20 -4.59
C GLY A 40 8.29 -10.14 -3.11
N CYS A 41 7.46 -9.18 -2.68
CA CYS A 41 7.18 -8.96 -1.27
C CYS A 41 6.19 -10.00 -0.72
N PRO A 42 6.53 -10.72 0.38
CA PRO A 42 5.68 -11.78 0.93
C PRO A 42 4.37 -11.24 1.52
N VAL A 43 4.33 -9.95 1.85
CA VAL A 43 3.19 -9.28 2.49
C VAL A 43 2.47 -8.32 1.55
N ARG A 44 2.61 -8.54 0.24
CA ARG A 44 1.99 -7.72 -0.81
C ARG A 44 0.46 -7.62 -0.66
N GLN A 45 -0.22 -8.74 -0.42
CA GLN A 45 -1.68 -8.77 -0.26
C GLN A 45 -2.16 -7.99 0.98
N PRO A 46 -1.72 -8.31 2.21
CA PRO A 46 -2.16 -7.54 3.39
C PRO A 46 -1.77 -6.05 3.32
N CYS A 47 -0.68 -5.71 2.62
CA CYS A 47 -0.31 -4.33 2.33
C CYS A 47 -1.31 -3.62 1.41
N LEU A 48 -1.78 -4.30 0.35
CA LEU A 48 -2.79 -3.77 -0.57
C LEU A 48 -4.14 -3.58 0.13
N ASP A 49 -4.59 -4.58 0.89
CA ASP A 49 -5.85 -4.53 1.62
C ASP A 49 -5.87 -3.36 2.61
N TYR A 50 -4.80 -3.22 3.41
CA TYR A 50 -4.62 -2.08 4.31
C TYR A 50 -4.70 -0.75 3.57
N ALA A 51 -4.05 -0.64 2.41
CA ALA A 51 -4.02 0.56 1.62
C ALA A 51 -5.38 0.95 1.03
N ILE A 52 -6.20 -0.02 0.66
CA ILE A 52 -7.57 0.18 0.18
C ILE A 52 -8.48 0.58 1.35
N ASP A 53 -8.41 -0.15 2.46
CA ASP A 53 -9.27 0.05 3.63
C ASP A 53 -9.03 1.40 4.30
N THR A 54 -7.76 1.79 4.45
CA THR A 54 -7.40 3.10 5.04
C THR A 54 -7.39 4.23 4.02
N ARG A 55 -7.69 3.95 2.74
CA ARG A 55 -7.69 4.93 1.65
C ARG A 55 -6.39 5.73 1.57
N GLN A 56 -5.26 5.03 1.62
CA GLN A 56 -3.95 5.67 1.45
C GLN A 56 -3.90 6.39 0.10
N LEU A 57 -3.80 7.72 0.15
CA LEU A 57 -3.91 8.59 -1.03
C LEU A 57 -2.59 8.75 -1.80
N ASN A 58 -1.47 8.41 -1.17
CA ASN A 58 -0.13 8.65 -1.71
C ASN A 58 0.75 7.40 -1.65
N GLY A 59 1.79 7.40 -2.47
CA GLY A 59 2.82 6.36 -2.50
C GLY A 59 2.39 5.04 -3.15
N VAL A 60 3.31 4.09 -3.22
CA VAL A 60 3.12 2.76 -3.80
C VAL A 60 2.89 1.74 -2.69
N TRP A 61 1.77 1.02 -2.76
CA TRP A 61 1.36 0.05 -1.75
C TRP A 61 0.88 -1.23 -2.41
N GLY A 62 1.34 -2.39 -1.93
CA GLY A 62 0.92 -3.69 -2.46
C GLY A 62 1.15 -3.88 -3.98
N GLY A 63 2.05 -3.09 -4.57
CA GLY A 63 2.29 -3.04 -6.01
C GLY A 63 1.31 -2.19 -6.81
N THR A 64 0.58 -1.27 -6.15
CA THR A 64 -0.33 -0.32 -6.77
C THR A 64 0.11 1.12 -6.49
N ASP A 65 0.02 1.98 -7.50
CA ASP A 65 0.14 3.43 -7.33
C ASP A 65 -1.21 4.06 -6.88
N PRO A 66 -1.23 5.34 -6.48
CA PRO A 66 -2.45 6.01 -6.05
C PRO A 66 -3.59 5.95 -7.06
N GLU A 67 -3.31 6.11 -8.36
CA GLU A 67 -4.32 6.13 -9.42
C GLU A 67 -4.93 4.76 -9.65
N GLN A 68 -4.09 3.72 -9.72
CA GLN A 68 -4.50 2.32 -9.80
C GLN A 68 -5.39 1.94 -8.63
N ARG A 69 -5.01 2.32 -7.41
CA ARG A 69 -5.77 2.02 -6.19
C ARG A 69 -7.06 2.80 -6.10
N ARG A 70 -7.13 4.04 -6.60
CA ARG A 70 -8.37 4.81 -6.74
C ARG A 70 -9.43 4.02 -7.52
N SER A 71 -9.01 3.26 -8.52
CA SER A 71 -9.89 2.43 -9.35
C SER A 71 -10.35 1.16 -8.63
N LEU A 72 -9.65 0.74 -7.57
CA LEU A 72 -10.01 -0.42 -6.74
C LEU A 72 -10.97 -0.05 -5.61
N ILE A 73 -11.02 1.22 -5.20
CA ILE A 73 -11.94 1.70 -4.17
C ILE A 73 -13.35 1.82 -4.79
N PRO A 74 -14.34 1.01 -4.37
CA PRO A 74 -15.68 1.08 -4.94
C PRO A 74 -16.34 2.43 -4.62
N THR A 75 -16.78 3.16 -5.66
CA THR A 75 -17.37 4.51 -5.56
C THR A 75 -18.78 4.56 -4.93
N VAL A 76 -19.26 3.47 -4.32
CA VAL A 76 -20.63 3.38 -3.82
C VAL A 76 -20.71 3.48 -2.31
N ALA A 77 -21.33 4.58 -1.87
CA ALA A 77 -21.90 4.77 -0.55
C ALA A 77 -22.90 3.64 -0.23
N ARG A 78 -22.40 2.50 0.20
CA ARG A 78 -23.15 1.60 1.06
C ARG A 78 -22.31 1.40 2.29
N ARG A 79 -22.93 1.73 3.43
CA ARG A 79 -22.52 1.38 4.78
C ARG A 79 -22.28 -0.13 4.81
N ARG A 80 -21.09 -0.56 4.38
CA ARG A 80 -20.58 -1.88 4.70
C ARG A 80 -20.32 -1.81 6.18
N GLU A 81 -21.08 -2.60 6.94
CA GLU A 81 -20.70 -3.01 8.27
C GLU A 81 -19.19 -3.13 8.30
N THR A 82 -18.56 -2.29 9.11
CA THR A 82 -17.17 -2.40 9.51
C THR A 82 -16.96 -3.84 9.92
N VAL A 83 -16.38 -4.63 9.03
CA VAL A 83 -15.68 -5.84 9.43
C VAL A 83 -14.66 -5.34 10.44
N PRO A 84 -14.73 -5.77 11.71
CA PRO A 84 -13.73 -5.36 12.67
C PRO A 84 -12.39 -5.78 12.10
N ALA A 85 -11.48 -4.81 11.93
CA ALA A 85 -10.11 -5.09 11.56
C ALA A 85 -9.60 -6.24 12.45
N PRO A 86 -8.91 -7.25 11.90
CA PRO A 86 -8.29 -8.27 12.74
C PRO A 86 -7.44 -7.54 13.80
N PRO A 87 -7.58 -7.87 15.09
CA PRO A 87 -7.02 -7.07 16.17
C PRO A 87 -5.53 -6.88 15.96
N LEU A 88 -5.13 -5.62 15.87
CA LEU A 88 -3.72 -5.26 15.76
C LEU A 88 -3.03 -5.71 17.06
N PRO A 89 -1.99 -6.56 16.99
CA PRO A 89 -1.32 -6.97 18.21
C PRO A 89 -0.68 -5.76 18.89
N GLY A 90 -0.96 -5.71 20.20
CA GLY A 90 -0.80 -4.59 21.11
C GLY A 90 0.59 -3.98 21.13
N ASP A 91 0.56 -2.66 21.28
CA ASP A 91 1.70 -1.80 21.52
C ASP A 91 2.12 -1.93 23.00
N ARG A 92 3.40 -2.28 23.23
CA ARG A 92 4.09 -2.11 24.51
C ARG A 92 5.38 -1.36 24.27
#